data_AF-A0A9E1N048-F1
#
_entry.id   AF-A0A9E1N048-F1
#
_cell.length_a   1.000
_cell.length_b   1.000
_cell.length_c   1.000
_cell.angle_alpha   90.00
_cell.angle_beta   90.00
_cell.angle_gamma   90.00
#
_symmetry.space_group_name_H-M   'P 1'
#
loop_
_entity.id
_entity.type
_entity.pdbx_description
1 polymer ?
#
loop_
_entity_poly.entity_id
_entity_poly.type
_entity_poly.pdbx_seq_one_letter_code
_entity_poly.pdbx_strand_id
1 'polypeptide(L)'
;FEGTYAHIDMEDSKVCAITAAEGNIECDDLGYSSYADPPEGSNFVAVALEGTNLCAIDGDSEFDCSHTTDYAPPDDLYFTMIDGGMSHSCGITTNGSAHCWGSDSYGRLHP
;
A
#
# COMPACT_ATOMS: atom_id res chain seq x y z
N PHE A 1 7.16 -17.43 -0.22
CA PHE A 1 8.20 -16.64 0.49
C PHE A 1 9.39 -17.52 0.87
N GLU A 2 10.56 -17.29 0.26
CA GLU A 2 11.84 -17.87 0.70
C GLU A 2 12.87 -16.74 0.71
N GLY A 3 13.28 -16.28 1.90
CA GLY A 3 14.23 -15.17 2.03
C GLY A 3 13.99 -14.31 3.26
N THR A 4 14.59 -13.12 3.24
CA THR A 4 14.42 -12.07 4.27
C THR A 4 13.55 -10.95 3.74
N TYR A 5 12.57 -10.54 4.55
CA TYR A 5 11.60 -9.51 4.19
C TYR A 5 11.64 -8.37 5.21
N ALA A 6 11.47 -7.14 4.73
CA ALA A 6 11.47 -5.93 5.55
C ALA A 6 10.06 -5.50 5.96
N HIS A 7 9.06 -5.85 5.16
CA HIS A 7 7.65 -5.55 5.42
C HIS A 7 6.78 -6.71 4.91
N ILE A 8 5.64 -6.92 5.55
CA ILE A 8 4.61 -7.86 5.10
C ILE A 8 3.25 -7.27 5.41
N ASP A 9 2.31 -7.46 4.49
CA ASP A 9 0.91 -7.16 4.71
C ASP A 9 0.01 -8.25 4.14
N MET A 10 -1.17 -8.41 4.73
CA MET A 10 -2.11 -9.47 4.39
C MET A 10 -3.56 -9.00 4.57
N GLU A 11 -4.35 -9.14 3.52
CA GLU A 11 -5.80 -8.91 3.56
C GLU A 11 -6.53 -10.06 2.84
N ASP A 12 -7.63 -10.52 3.44
CA ASP A 12 -8.44 -11.65 2.98
C ASP A 12 -7.64 -12.90 2.59
N SER A 13 -7.31 -13.04 1.31
CA SER A 13 -6.60 -14.17 0.71
C SER A 13 -5.31 -13.78 -0.02
N LYS A 14 -4.85 -12.53 0.12
CA LYS A 14 -3.62 -12.04 -0.50
C LYS A 14 -2.62 -11.68 0.58
N VAL A 15 -1.38 -12.07 0.37
CA VAL A 15 -0.25 -11.68 1.21
C VAL A 15 0.84 -11.14 0.32
N CYS A 16 1.36 -9.96 0.67
CA CYS A 16 2.47 -9.34 -0.04
C CYS A 16 3.56 -8.98 0.93
N ALA A 17 4.80 -9.15 0.52
CA ALA A 17 5.96 -8.84 1.32
C ALA A 17 7.01 -8.11 0.49
N ILE A 18 7.79 -7.26 1.17
CA ILE A 18 8.88 -6.51 0.55
C ILE A 18 10.20 -7.20 0.88
N THR A 19 10.99 -7.52 -0.14
CA THR A 19 12.31 -8.13 0.05
C THR A 19 13.26 -7.17 0.74
N ALA A 20 14.00 -7.64 1.75
CA ALA A 20 14.88 -6.77 2.53
C ALA A 20 16.13 -6.30 1.77
N ALA A 21 16.50 -6.97 0.68
CA ALA A 21 17.73 -6.68 -0.07
C ALA A 21 17.52 -5.65 -1.19
N GLU A 22 16.39 -5.75 -1.91
CA GLU A 22 16.13 -4.96 -3.12
C GLU A 22 14.90 -4.06 -2.97
N GLY A 23 14.04 -4.31 -1.96
CA GLY A 23 12.79 -3.59 -1.80
C GLY A 23 11.78 -3.94 -2.89
N ASN A 24 11.80 -5.17 -3.42
CA ASN A 24 10.82 -5.62 -4.41
C ASN A 24 9.57 -6.15 -3.70
N ILE A 25 8.40 -5.98 -4.30
CA ILE A 25 7.13 -6.51 -3.78
C ILE A 25 6.90 -7.91 -4.35
N GLU A 26 6.76 -8.90 -3.47
CA GLU A 26 6.37 -10.27 -3.79
C GLU A 26 4.99 -10.55 -3.21
N CYS A 27 4.05 -10.95 -4.05
CA CYS A 27 2.69 -11.28 -3.64
C CYS A 27 2.38 -12.76 -3.91
N ASP A 28 1.64 -13.38 -3.00
CA ASP A 28 1.11 -14.73 -3.15
C ASP A 28 -0.42 -14.70 -3.00
N ASP A 29 -1.12 -15.28 -3.98
CA ASP A 29 -2.58 -15.34 -4.02
C ASP A 29 -3.04 -16.70 -3.49
N LEU A 30 -3.76 -16.71 -2.37
CA LEU A 30 -4.27 -17.94 -1.75
C LEU A 30 -5.55 -18.47 -2.43
N GLY A 31 -5.73 -18.23 -3.74
CA GLY A 31 -6.74 -18.91 -4.57
C GLY A 31 -7.82 -18.06 -5.26
N TYR A 32 -7.69 -16.74 -5.32
CA TYR A 32 -8.59 -15.85 -6.07
C TYR A 32 -7.82 -14.98 -7.08
N SER A 33 -8.24 -15.00 -8.35
CA SER A 33 -7.44 -14.52 -9.49
C SER A 33 -7.83 -13.12 -10.01
N SER A 34 -8.28 -12.21 -9.15
CA SER A 34 -8.78 -10.89 -9.57
C SER A 34 -8.12 -9.70 -8.85
N TYR A 35 -6.95 -9.89 -8.27
CA TYR A 35 -6.24 -8.82 -7.57
C TYR A 35 -5.32 -8.06 -8.52
N ALA A 36 -5.06 -6.80 -8.20
CA ALA A 36 -4.13 -5.98 -8.95
C ALA A 36 -2.69 -6.50 -8.77
N ASP A 37 -1.94 -6.52 -9.88
CA ASP A 37 -0.50 -6.78 -9.88
C ASP A 37 0.20 -5.76 -8.98
N PRO A 38 1.27 -6.11 -8.26
CA PRO A 38 2.00 -5.12 -7.47
C PRO A 38 2.58 -4.01 -8.39
N PRO A 39 2.73 -2.76 -7.89
CA PRO A 39 3.46 -1.72 -8.60
C PRO A 39 4.83 -2.22 -9.06
N GLU A 40 5.17 -1.93 -10.31
CA GLU A 40 6.46 -2.31 -10.88
C GLU A 40 7.54 -1.37 -10.35
N GLY A 41 8.59 -1.93 -9.75
CA GLY A 41 9.68 -1.13 -9.21
C GLY A 41 10.49 -1.88 -8.16
N SER A 42 11.36 -1.14 -7.49
CA SER A 42 12.18 -1.60 -6.38
C SER A 42 12.37 -0.43 -5.40
N ASN A 43 13.10 -0.65 -4.29
CA ASN A 43 13.24 0.34 -3.21
C ASN A 43 11.95 0.63 -2.42
N PHE A 44 10.96 -0.27 -2.45
CA PHE A 44 9.81 -0.15 -1.57
C PHE A 44 10.18 -0.39 -0.10
N VAL A 45 9.53 0.34 0.80
CA VAL A 45 9.76 0.25 2.26
C VAL A 45 8.48 -0.11 3.04
N ALA A 46 7.31 0.14 2.45
CA ALA A 46 6.03 -0.29 3.01
C ALA A 46 5.06 -0.69 1.89
N VAL A 47 4.19 -1.66 2.17
CA VAL A 47 3.14 -2.12 1.27
C VAL A 47 1.85 -2.27 2.06
N ALA A 48 0.73 -1.91 1.45
CA ALA A 48 -0.61 -2.11 1.98
C ALA A 48 -1.54 -2.69 0.93
N LEU A 49 -2.38 -3.62 1.38
CA LEU A 49 -3.46 -4.25 0.62
C LEU A 49 -4.77 -3.53 0.93
N GLU A 50 -5.58 -3.35 -0.12
CA GLU A 50 -6.84 -2.61 -0.06
C GLU A 50 -7.91 -3.28 -0.94
N GLY A 51 -8.51 -4.36 -0.46
CA GLY A 51 -9.41 -5.21 -1.22
C GLY A 51 -8.76 -5.72 -2.50
N THR A 52 -9.10 -5.13 -3.65
CA THR A 52 -8.49 -5.46 -4.95
C THR A 52 -7.22 -4.68 -5.26
N ASN A 53 -6.97 -3.58 -4.55
CA ASN A 53 -5.86 -2.67 -4.78
C ASN A 53 -4.64 -3.05 -3.93
N LEU A 54 -3.47 -2.61 -4.39
CA LEU A 54 -2.22 -2.70 -3.65
C LEU A 54 -1.49 -1.37 -3.81
N CYS A 55 -1.06 -0.81 -2.69
CA CYS A 55 -0.29 0.41 -2.66
C CYS A 55 1.03 0.19 -1.92
N ALA A 56 2.05 0.94 -2.29
CA ALA A 56 3.36 0.87 -1.69
C ALA A 56 4.00 2.25 -1.56
N ILE A 57 4.89 2.36 -0.58
CA ILE A 57 5.73 3.53 -0.35
C ILE A 57 7.16 3.16 -0.73
N ASP A 58 7.82 3.97 -1.54
CA ASP A 58 9.23 3.81 -1.86
C ASP A 58 10.18 4.51 -0.85
N GLY A 59 11.48 4.27 -0.99
CA GLY A 59 12.50 4.85 -0.14
C GLY A 59 12.63 6.37 -0.27
N ASP A 60 12.05 6.97 -1.31
CA ASP A 60 11.95 8.42 -1.51
C ASP A 60 10.63 8.98 -0.92
N SER A 61 9.87 8.13 -0.22
CA SER A 61 8.56 8.44 0.38
C SER A 61 7.48 8.81 -0.64
N GLU A 62 7.66 8.40 -1.90
CA GLU A 62 6.65 8.48 -2.95
C GLU A 62 5.69 7.29 -2.85
N PHE A 63 4.45 7.52 -3.27
CA PHE A 63 3.34 6.60 -3.08
C PHE A 63 2.87 6.06 -4.43
N ASP A 64 2.88 4.75 -4.61
CA ASP A 64 2.49 4.09 -5.87
C ASP A 64 1.42 3.02 -5.63
N CYS A 65 0.36 3.03 -6.44
CA CYS A 65 -0.78 2.11 -6.34
C CYS A 65 -1.09 1.46 -7.68
N SER A 66 -1.34 0.16 -7.65
CA SER A 66 -1.60 -0.66 -8.84
C SER A 66 -2.97 -0.47 -9.48
N HIS A 67 -3.93 0.17 -8.78
CA HIS A 67 -5.21 0.59 -9.32
C HIS A 67 -5.59 1.97 -8.79
N THR A 68 -5.54 2.97 -9.67
CA THR A 68 -5.95 4.34 -9.38
C THR A 68 -7.47 4.45 -9.48
N THR A 69 -8.17 4.05 -8.42
CA THR A 69 -9.51 4.61 -8.21
C THR A 69 -9.36 6.09 -7.81
N ASP A 70 -10.42 6.89 -7.96
CA ASP A 70 -10.48 8.36 -7.78
C ASP A 70 -10.07 8.89 -6.38
N TYR A 71 -9.37 8.10 -5.57
CA TYR A 71 -9.01 8.33 -4.18
C TYR A 71 -7.50 8.12 -3.98
N ALA A 72 -6.68 8.87 -4.71
CA ALA A 72 -5.24 8.94 -4.45
C ALA A 72 -4.97 9.60 -3.06
N PRO A 73 -3.82 9.33 -2.43
CA PRO A 73 -3.39 10.13 -1.29
C PRO A 73 -3.34 11.62 -1.65
N PRO A 74 -3.40 12.54 -0.67
CA PRO A 74 -3.24 13.95 -0.94
C PRO A 74 -1.90 14.25 -1.63
N ASP A 75 -1.93 15.06 -2.69
CA ASP A 75 -0.73 15.57 -3.35
C ASP A 75 0.17 16.31 -2.34
N ASP A 76 1.49 16.31 -2.59
CA ASP A 76 2.51 16.98 -1.76
C ASP A 76 2.69 16.42 -0.33
N LEU A 77 2.18 15.21 -0.05
CA LEU A 77 2.45 14.49 1.20
C LEU A 77 3.41 13.31 0.96
N TYR A 78 4.42 13.22 1.82
CA TYR A 78 5.38 12.11 1.85
C TYR A 78 5.06 11.21 3.03
N PHE A 79 4.99 9.90 2.81
CA PHE A 79 4.57 8.93 3.81
C PHE A 79 5.72 8.01 4.25
N THR A 80 5.65 7.56 5.50
CA THR A 80 6.61 6.63 6.11
C THR A 80 5.99 5.30 6.49
N MET A 81 4.67 5.26 6.61
CA MET A 81 3.87 4.08 6.91
C MET A 81 2.54 4.21 6.19
N ILE A 82 2.02 3.08 5.79
CA ILE A 82 0.66 2.92 5.28
C ILE A 82 0.04 1.68 5.89
N ASP A 83 -1.26 1.76 6.14
CA ASP A 83 -2.13 0.62 6.40
C ASP A 83 -3.42 0.77 5.58
N GLY A 84 -3.97 -0.34 5.11
CA GLY A 84 -5.09 -0.38 4.19
C GLY A 84 -6.24 -1.23 4.72
N GLY A 85 -7.44 -0.96 4.23
CA GLY A 85 -8.58 -1.85 4.34
C GLY A 85 -9.42 -1.82 3.06
N MET A 86 -10.50 -2.60 3.01
CA MET A 86 -11.33 -2.84 1.81
C MET A 86 -11.67 -1.64 0.90
N SER A 87 -11.72 -0.41 1.42
CA SER A 87 -12.08 0.78 0.61
C SER A 87 -11.41 2.08 1.07
N HIS A 88 -10.44 2.01 1.98
CA HIS A 88 -9.75 3.18 2.53
C HIS A 88 -8.33 2.81 2.92
N SER A 89 -7.46 3.81 2.89
CA SER A 89 -6.08 3.68 3.36
C SER A 89 -5.75 4.83 4.28
N CYS A 90 -4.83 4.57 5.20
CA CYS A 90 -4.32 5.53 6.16
C CYS A 90 -2.80 5.49 6.13
N GLY A 91 -2.17 6.65 6.19
CA GLY A 91 -0.73 6.78 6.21
C GLY A 91 -0.25 7.78 7.25
N ILE A 92 1.00 7.60 7.69
CA ILE A 92 1.71 8.55 8.55
C ILE A 92 2.75 9.27 7.70
N THR A 93 2.63 10.58 7.63
CA THR A 93 3.55 11.44 6.87
C THR A 93 4.91 11.55 7.55
N THR A 94 5.91 12.01 6.80
CA THR A 94 7.28 12.27 7.31
C THR A 94 7.34 13.28 8.45
N ASN A 95 6.31 14.12 8.61
CA ASN A 95 6.18 15.04 9.73
C ASN A 95 5.49 14.43 10.97
N GLY A 96 5.04 13.17 10.88
CA GLY A 96 4.36 12.43 11.95
C GLY A 96 2.83 12.60 11.99
N SER A 97 2.22 13.29 11.03
CA SER A 97 0.76 13.45 10.95
C SER A 97 0.12 12.26 10.27
N ALA A 98 -1.02 11.80 10.81
CA ALA A 98 -1.81 10.72 10.22
C ALA A 98 -2.88 11.29 9.28
N HIS A 99 -2.97 10.73 8.07
CA HIS A 99 -3.96 11.08 7.06
C HIS A 99 -4.62 9.80 6.54
N CYS A 100 -5.91 9.87 6.23
CA CYS A 100 -6.62 8.76 5.61
C CYS A 100 -7.34 9.24 4.36
N TRP A 101 -7.40 8.40 3.34
CA TRP A 101 -8.08 8.65 2.07
C TRP A 101 -8.85 7.40 1.63
N GLY A 102 -9.73 7.52 0.64
CA GLY A 102 -10.57 6.42 0.16
C GLY A 102 -12.07 6.72 0.13
N SER A 103 -12.84 5.68 -0.20
CA SER A 103 -14.29 5.74 -0.29
C SER A 103 -14.91 5.68 1.10
N ASP A 104 -15.44 6.82 1.52
CA ASP A 104 -16.26 6.93 2.71
C ASP A 104 -17.72 7.06 2.27
N SER A 105 -18.55 6.06 2.55
CA SER A 105 -20.01 6.14 2.26
C SER A 105 -20.69 7.30 3.02
N TYR A 106 -19.98 7.96 3.93
CA TYR A 106 -20.46 9.06 4.76
C TYR A 106 -19.68 10.37 4.62
N GLY A 107 -18.77 10.45 3.66
CA GLY A 107 -18.16 11.68 3.21
C GLY A 107 -17.60 12.55 4.33
N ARG A 108 -16.59 12.09 5.07
CA ARG A 108 -15.56 12.96 5.67
C ARG A 108 -14.25 12.19 5.89
N LEU A 109 -13.39 12.18 4.88
CA LEU A 109 -11.94 12.14 5.12
C LEU A 109 -11.41 13.55 4.84
N HIS A 110 -11.12 14.27 5.92
CA HIS A 110 -10.48 15.58 5.84
C HIS A 110 -9.00 15.39 5.48
N PRO A 111 -8.45 16.27 4.62
CA PRO A 111 -7.03 16.31 4.29
C PRO A 111 -6.15 16.56 5.51
#